data_AF-A0A432GYC7-F1
#
_entry.id   AF-A0A432GYC7-F1
#
_cell.length_a   1.000
_cell.length_b   1.000
_cell.length_c   1.000
_cell.angle_alpha   90.00
_cell.angle_beta   90.00
_cell.angle_gamma   90.00
#
_symmetry.space_group_name_H-M   'P 1'
#
loop_
_entity.id
_entity.type
_entity.pdbx_description
1 polymer ?
#
loop_
_entity_poly.entity_id
_entity_poly.type
_entity_poly.pdbx_seq_one_letter_code
_entity_poly.pdbx_strand_id
1 'polypeptide(L)'
;GAIEDFSIDPVTYEPMIFTIGDVSPKGICGSGLITMTAVMFEMGVINNRGKFNRDLDTPRIRKKNDVWEYVLAWKDQTQIDRDIALTEPDIDNLIRAKGAIYSGCLTLLEEVGLTMDMVEHIILAGGFGSYIDLEKAMTIGLLPEIDPDCVTFIGNGSLMGARMSSLTNRIRKDVVEVTKKMTNFELSETPSYMDNYVAAMFLPHTEIEKFPKLKKRMENT
;
A
#
# COMPACT_ATOMS: atom_id res chain seq x y z
N GLY A 1 4.64 -17.88 8.01
CA GLY A 1 5.58 -17.16 8.89
C GLY A 1 5.31 -15.68 8.91
N ALA A 2 5.62 -14.96 7.82
CA ALA A 2 5.17 -13.57 7.70
C ALA A 2 3.67 -13.54 7.35
N ILE A 3 2.89 -12.67 7.99
CA ILE A 3 1.47 -12.45 7.71
C ILE A 3 1.36 -11.75 6.37
N GLU A 4 0.68 -12.37 5.41
CA GLU A 4 0.52 -11.90 4.04
C GLU A 4 -0.90 -11.50 3.66
N ASP A 5 -1.90 -12.00 4.39
CA ASP A 5 -3.30 -11.68 4.18
C ASP A 5 -4.04 -11.59 5.53
N PHE A 6 -5.15 -10.86 5.54
CA PHE A 6 -5.89 -10.48 6.73
C PHE A 6 -7.36 -10.25 6.43
N SER A 7 -8.21 -10.79 7.29
CA SER A 7 -9.63 -10.42 7.38
C SER A 7 -10.02 -10.21 8.84
N ILE A 8 -11.15 -9.56 9.07
CA ILE A 8 -11.64 -9.24 10.40
C ILE A 8 -13.13 -9.55 10.49
N ASP A 9 -13.54 -10.16 11.60
CA ASP A 9 -14.95 -10.37 11.90
C ASP A 9 -15.64 -9.01 12.17
N PRO A 10 -16.72 -8.65 11.48
CA PRO A 10 -17.33 -7.33 11.59
C PRO A 10 -18.06 -7.09 12.91
N VAL A 11 -18.29 -8.12 13.72
CA VAL A 11 -19.01 -8.04 15.00
C VAL A 11 -18.04 -8.08 16.17
N THR A 12 -17.14 -9.05 16.17
CA THR A 12 -16.21 -9.30 17.29
C THR A 12 -14.88 -8.58 17.11
N TYR A 13 -14.59 -8.10 15.89
CA TYR A 13 -13.30 -7.53 15.49
C TYR A 13 -12.14 -8.50 15.72
N GLU A 14 -12.39 -9.82 15.74
CA GLU A 14 -11.35 -10.83 15.82
C GLU A 14 -10.68 -11.00 14.45
N PRO A 15 -9.34 -11.04 14.40
CA PRO A 15 -8.61 -11.14 13.15
C PRO A 15 -8.48 -12.59 12.69
N MET A 16 -8.60 -12.82 11.38
CA MET A 16 -8.15 -14.03 10.71
C MET A 16 -6.94 -13.67 9.84
N ILE A 17 -5.79 -14.29 10.16
CA ILE A 17 -4.51 -14.03 9.49
C ILE A 17 -4.07 -15.24 8.67
N PHE A 18 -3.49 -14.97 7.51
CA PHE A 18 -2.82 -15.97 6.68
C PHE A 18 -1.33 -15.66 6.62
N THR A 19 -0.50 -16.70 6.61
CA THR A 19 0.95 -16.52 6.63
C THR A 19 1.65 -17.37 5.60
N ILE A 20 2.77 -16.87 5.09
CA ILE A 20 3.59 -17.58 4.10
C ILE A 20 4.02 -18.93 4.67
N GLY A 21 3.54 -20.01 4.06
CA GLY A 21 3.84 -21.40 4.42
C GLY A 21 3.02 -21.96 5.58
N ASP A 22 1.88 -21.35 5.94
CA ASP A 22 0.88 -21.90 6.87
C ASP A 22 1.44 -22.33 8.24
N VAL A 23 2.39 -21.55 8.75
CA VAL A 23 2.99 -21.73 10.08
C VAL A 23 2.63 -20.56 11.00
N SER A 24 2.82 -20.72 12.30
CA SER A 24 2.60 -19.63 13.27
C SER A 24 3.25 -18.31 12.84
N PRO A 25 2.61 -17.15 13.05
CA PRO A 25 3.15 -15.88 12.62
C PRO A 25 4.43 -15.50 13.39
N LYS A 26 5.34 -14.82 12.70
CA LYS A 26 6.57 -14.25 13.27
C LYS A 26 6.79 -12.77 12.92
N GLY A 27 5.89 -12.19 12.11
CA GLY A 27 5.96 -10.81 11.66
C GLY A 27 4.97 -10.55 10.53
N ILE A 28 5.04 -9.35 9.96
CA ILE A 28 4.16 -8.83 8.91
C ILE A 28 5.00 -8.60 7.65
N CYS A 29 4.52 -8.98 6.46
CA CYS A 29 5.14 -8.57 5.20
C CYS A 29 4.47 -7.34 4.59
N GLY A 30 5.08 -6.75 3.57
CA GLY A 30 4.59 -5.52 2.92
C GLY A 30 3.17 -5.66 2.35
N SER A 31 2.88 -6.76 1.67
CA SER A 31 1.52 -7.08 1.19
C SER A 31 0.51 -7.18 2.34
N GLY A 32 0.86 -7.88 3.42
CA GLY A 32 0.01 -7.99 4.61
C GLY A 32 -0.27 -6.63 5.26
N LEU A 33 0.71 -5.73 5.31
CA LEU A 33 0.52 -4.37 5.83
C LEU A 33 -0.48 -3.55 4.99
N ILE A 34 -0.42 -3.67 3.65
CA ILE A 34 -1.37 -3.03 2.74
C ILE A 34 -2.77 -3.59 2.97
N THR A 35 -2.91 -4.92 2.99
CA THR A 35 -4.20 -5.59 3.16
C THR A 35 -4.83 -5.28 4.51
N MET A 36 -4.07 -5.37 5.61
CA MET A 36 -4.55 -5.01 6.94
C MET A 36 -5.05 -3.59 7.02
N THR A 37 -4.27 -2.63 6.50
CA THR A 37 -4.67 -1.22 6.50
C THR A 37 -5.96 -1.01 5.70
N ALA A 38 -6.06 -1.61 4.52
CA ALA A 38 -7.25 -1.51 3.67
C ALA A 38 -8.50 -2.09 4.36
N VAL A 39 -8.40 -3.31 4.91
CA VAL A 39 -9.52 -3.99 5.58
C VAL A 39 -9.94 -3.25 6.84
N MET A 40 -8.99 -2.84 7.68
CA MET A 40 -9.30 -2.07 8.89
C MET A 40 -9.94 -0.72 8.56
N PHE A 41 -9.55 -0.10 7.45
CA PHE A 41 -10.16 1.16 6.99
C PHE A 41 -11.59 0.95 6.51
N GLU A 42 -11.84 -0.05 5.65
CA GLU A 42 -13.19 -0.36 5.16
C GLU A 42 -14.14 -0.79 6.30
N MET A 43 -13.62 -1.46 7.33
CA MET A 43 -14.41 -1.92 8.48
C MET A 43 -14.55 -0.88 9.61
N GLY A 44 -14.06 0.35 9.40
CA GLY A 44 -14.15 1.42 10.40
C GLY A 44 -13.33 1.20 11.67
N VAL A 45 -12.39 0.23 11.66
CA VAL A 45 -11.44 -0.04 12.74
C VAL A 45 -10.37 1.04 12.81
N ILE A 46 -10.01 1.61 11.65
CA ILE A 46 -9.24 2.85 11.56
C ILE A 46 -9.99 3.89 10.75
N ASN A 47 -9.81 5.15 11.09
CA ASN A 47 -10.33 6.26 10.28
C ASN A 47 -9.39 6.60 9.11
N ASN A 48 -9.78 7.60 8.31
CA ASN A 48 -9.00 8.08 7.17
C ASN A 48 -7.61 8.66 7.54
N ARG A 49 -7.34 8.92 8.82
CA ARG A 49 -6.02 9.36 9.33
C ARG A 49 -5.19 8.21 9.89
N GLY A 50 -5.65 6.96 9.74
CA GLY A 50 -4.97 5.78 10.26
C GLY A 50 -5.03 5.63 11.79
N LYS A 51 -5.99 6.29 12.46
CA LYS A 51 -6.17 6.20 13.91
C LYS A 51 -7.22 5.17 14.26
N PHE A 52 -6.92 4.34 15.26
CA PHE A 52 -7.84 3.29 15.70
C PHE A 52 -9.10 3.87 16.31
N ASN A 53 -10.24 3.25 16.01
CA ASN A 53 -11.51 3.54 16.67
C ASN A 53 -11.50 2.91 18.08
N ARG A 54 -11.42 3.77 19.09
CA ARG A 54 -11.28 3.38 20.51
C ARG A 54 -12.61 3.06 21.18
N ASP A 55 -13.72 3.33 20.49
CA ASP A 55 -15.07 3.05 20.97
C ASP A 55 -15.51 1.62 20.61
N LEU A 56 -14.68 0.88 19.85
CA LEU A 56 -14.94 -0.53 19.53
C LEU A 56 -14.69 -1.41 20.75
N ASP A 57 -15.67 -2.28 21.05
CA ASP A 57 -15.58 -3.25 22.14
C ASP A 57 -14.74 -4.46 21.71
N THR A 58 -13.42 -4.30 21.72
CA THR A 58 -12.49 -5.38 21.41
C THR A 58 -11.23 -5.30 22.27
N PRO A 59 -10.75 -6.41 22.85
CA PRO A 59 -9.50 -6.43 23.60
C PRO A 59 -8.26 -6.30 22.69
N ARG A 60 -8.46 -6.38 21.36
CA ARG A 60 -7.41 -6.32 20.35
C ARG A 60 -6.82 -4.91 20.23
N ILE A 61 -7.63 -3.88 20.46
CA ILE A 61 -7.18 -2.49 20.46
C ILE A 61 -6.74 -2.12 21.87
N ARG A 62 -5.46 -1.80 22.04
CA ARG A 62 -4.91 -1.41 23.34
C ARG A 62 -3.87 -0.31 23.20
N LYS A 63 -3.57 0.34 24.32
CA LYS A 63 -2.49 1.33 24.43
C LYS A 63 -1.29 0.73 25.13
N LYS A 64 -0.12 0.75 24.48
CA LYS A 64 1.16 0.23 24.99
C LYS A 64 2.26 1.26 24.74
N ASN A 65 2.99 1.65 25.79
CA ASN A 65 4.06 2.67 25.72
C ASN A 65 3.60 3.97 25.02
N ASP A 66 2.42 4.45 25.38
CA ASP A 66 1.76 5.61 24.77
C ASP A 66 1.34 5.50 23.29
N VAL A 67 1.49 4.33 22.70
CA VAL A 67 1.09 4.04 21.31
C VAL A 67 -0.14 3.14 21.28
N TRP A 68 -1.12 3.48 20.44
CA TRP A 68 -2.24 2.59 20.16
C TRP A 68 -1.83 1.51 19.15
N GLU A 69 -2.23 0.29 19.43
CA GLU A 69 -1.94 -0.88 18.60
C GLU A 69 -3.15 -1.81 18.52
N TYR A 70 -3.26 -2.53 17.40
CA TYR A 70 -4.18 -3.64 17.21
C TYR A 70 -3.39 -4.95 17.24
N VAL A 71 -3.72 -5.85 18.16
CA VAL A 71 -3.01 -7.13 18.35
C VAL A 71 -3.49 -8.18 17.36
N LEU A 72 -2.68 -8.44 16.33
CA LEU A 72 -2.96 -9.41 15.27
C LEU A 72 -2.83 -10.86 15.74
N ALA A 73 -1.85 -11.14 16.58
CA ALA A 73 -1.62 -12.47 17.15
C ALA A 73 -1.04 -12.35 18.57
N TRP A 74 -1.62 -13.08 19.51
CA TRP A 74 -1.15 -13.15 20.90
C TRP A 74 0.12 -13.98 21.00
N LYS A 75 0.95 -13.72 22.01
CA LYS A 75 2.22 -14.42 22.28
C LYS A 75 2.17 -15.94 22.15
N ASP A 76 1.13 -16.59 22.64
CA ASP A 76 0.92 -18.04 22.57
C ASP A 76 0.66 -18.56 21.14
N GLN A 77 0.30 -17.67 20.23
CA GLN A 77 0.07 -17.96 18.82
C GLN A 77 1.30 -17.69 17.95
N THR A 78 2.36 -17.05 18.46
CA THR A 78 3.52 -16.59 17.64
C THR A 78 4.76 -17.47 17.80
N GLN A 79 5.69 -17.36 16.84
CA GLN A 79 7.02 -17.99 16.92
C GLN A 79 8.06 -17.18 17.70
N ILE A 80 7.70 -15.98 18.17
CA ILE A 80 8.66 -14.96 18.63
C ILE A 80 8.50 -14.60 20.12
N ASP A 81 7.74 -15.42 20.86
CA ASP A 81 7.50 -15.29 22.31
C ASP A 81 6.97 -13.90 22.75
N ARG A 82 6.31 -13.21 21.83
CA ARG A 82 5.67 -11.90 22.04
C ARG A 82 4.47 -11.74 21.11
N ASP A 83 3.58 -10.82 21.47
CA ASP A 83 2.47 -10.42 20.61
C ASP A 83 2.99 -9.80 19.29
N ILE A 84 2.25 -10.04 18.20
CA ILE A 84 2.41 -9.32 16.94
C ILE A 84 1.25 -8.34 16.86
N ALA A 85 1.56 -7.05 16.77
CA ALA A 85 0.58 -5.98 16.72
C ALA A 85 0.93 -5.01 15.59
N LEU A 86 -0.10 -4.35 15.05
CA LEU A 86 0.01 -3.24 14.12
C LEU A 86 -0.20 -1.94 14.89
N THR A 87 0.77 -1.02 14.82
CA THR A 87 0.72 0.23 15.61
C THR A 87 0.30 1.43 14.77
N GLU A 88 -0.24 2.49 15.40
CA GLU A 88 -0.53 3.74 14.67
C GLU A 88 0.70 4.33 13.95
N PRO A 89 1.92 4.35 14.53
CA PRO A 89 3.13 4.74 13.80
C PRO A 89 3.44 3.90 12.56
N ASP A 90 3.12 2.60 12.57
CA ASP A 90 3.29 1.74 11.39
C ASP A 90 2.33 2.16 10.27
N ILE A 91 1.06 2.43 10.63
CA ILE A 91 0.04 2.93 9.69
C ILE A 91 0.42 4.33 9.18
N ASP A 92 0.87 5.21 10.06
CA ASP A 92 1.33 6.56 9.69
C ASP A 92 2.53 6.49 8.71
N ASN A 93 3.46 5.55 8.91
CA ASN A 93 4.58 5.30 8.00
C ASN A 93 4.09 4.81 6.63
N LEU A 94 3.12 3.89 6.60
CA LEU A 94 2.52 3.43 5.36
C LEU A 94 1.81 4.56 4.61
N ILE A 95 1.03 5.39 5.32
CA ILE A 95 0.32 6.54 4.75
C ILE A 95 1.30 7.53 4.13
N ARG A 96 2.45 7.80 4.77
CA ARG A 96 3.51 8.65 4.19
C ARG A 96 4.11 8.02 2.94
N ALA A 97 4.45 6.73 2.98
CA ALA A 97 5.06 6.03 1.86
C ALA A 97 4.12 5.98 0.64
N LYS A 98 2.86 5.61 0.84
CA LYS A 98 1.87 5.60 -0.24
C LYS A 98 1.55 7.00 -0.74
N GLY A 99 1.50 7.99 0.17
CA GLY A 99 1.27 9.39 -0.16
C GLY A 99 2.32 9.93 -1.11
N ALA A 100 3.60 9.62 -0.86
CA ALA A 100 4.71 10.03 -1.72
C ALA A 100 4.65 9.41 -3.12
N ILE A 101 4.24 8.13 -3.21
CA ILE A 101 4.07 7.44 -4.49
C ILE A 101 2.93 8.08 -5.29
N TYR A 102 1.76 8.20 -4.67
CA TYR A 102 0.57 8.76 -5.34
C TYR A 102 0.78 10.21 -5.77
N SER A 103 1.34 11.06 -4.89
CA SER A 103 1.60 12.46 -5.21
C SER A 103 2.69 12.63 -6.26
N GLY A 104 3.72 11.78 -6.26
CA GLY A 104 4.75 11.79 -7.28
C GLY A 104 4.19 11.47 -8.66
N CYS A 105 3.34 10.44 -8.77
CA CYS A 105 2.66 10.11 -10.02
C CYS A 105 1.70 11.23 -10.47
N LEU A 106 0.89 11.76 -9.57
CA LEU A 106 -0.05 12.84 -9.88
C LEU A 106 0.67 14.10 -10.39
N THR A 107 1.69 14.53 -9.65
CA THR A 107 2.48 15.72 -10.00
C THR A 107 3.17 15.55 -11.35
N LEU A 108 3.75 14.37 -11.62
CA LEU A 108 4.39 14.10 -12.90
C LEU A 108 3.40 14.21 -14.06
N LEU A 109 2.19 13.67 -13.92
CA LEU A 109 1.15 13.74 -14.95
C LEU A 109 0.69 15.18 -15.19
N GLU A 110 0.41 15.92 -14.11
CA GLU A 110 -0.05 17.32 -14.19
C GLU A 110 0.97 18.20 -14.93
N GLU A 111 2.26 18.01 -14.67
CA GLU A 111 3.35 18.79 -15.27
C GLU A 111 3.54 18.52 -16.77
N VAL A 112 3.09 17.35 -17.25
CA VAL A 112 3.04 17.05 -18.69
C VAL A 112 1.64 17.28 -19.29
N GLY A 113 0.73 17.92 -18.54
CA GLY A 113 -0.61 18.26 -19.00
C GLY A 113 -1.55 17.06 -19.12
N LEU A 114 -1.28 15.99 -18.37
CA LEU A 114 -2.09 14.78 -18.30
C LEU A 114 -2.79 14.68 -16.95
N THR A 115 -3.85 13.88 -16.90
CA THR A 115 -4.59 13.57 -15.67
C THR A 115 -4.48 12.08 -15.34
N MET A 116 -4.79 11.73 -14.08
CA MET A 116 -4.65 10.35 -13.59
C MET A 116 -5.53 9.34 -14.35
N ASP A 117 -6.70 9.77 -14.83
CA ASP A 117 -7.61 8.97 -15.65
C ASP A 117 -7.10 8.69 -17.08
N MET A 118 -6.06 9.40 -17.53
CA MET A 118 -5.40 9.14 -18.82
C MET A 118 -4.37 8.00 -18.74
N VAL A 119 -4.10 7.45 -17.56
CA VAL A 119 -3.18 6.33 -17.39
C VAL A 119 -3.85 5.05 -17.87
N GLU A 120 -3.36 4.49 -18.98
CA GLU A 120 -3.91 3.27 -19.58
C GLU A 120 -3.37 1.99 -18.92
N HIS A 121 -2.11 2.01 -18.48
CA HIS A 121 -1.42 0.85 -17.92
C HIS A 121 -0.45 1.22 -16.81
N ILE A 122 -0.43 0.41 -15.75
CA ILE A 122 0.50 0.55 -14.63
C ILE A 122 1.39 -0.68 -14.55
N ILE A 123 2.70 -0.48 -14.64
CA ILE A 123 3.69 -1.56 -14.49
C ILE A 123 4.35 -1.41 -13.12
N LEU A 124 4.09 -2.37 -12.23
CA LEU A 124 4.64 -2.40 -10.88
C LEU A 124 5.88 -3.30 -10.82
N ALA A 125 6.98 -2.71 -10.39
CA ALA A 125 8.22 -3.40 -10.08
C ALA A 125 8.61 -3.16 -8.62
N GLY A 126 9.19 -4.16 -7.96
CA GLY A 126 9.65 -4.02 -6.59
C GLY A 126 9.54 -5.30 -5.76
N GLY A 127 9.94 -5.18 -4.50
CA GLY A 127 9.98 -6.28 -3.54
C GLY A 127 8.75 -6.39 -2.63
N PHE A 128 7.57 -5.91 -3.07
CA PHE A 128 6.35 -5.88 -2.26
C PHE A 128 5.78 -7.26 -1.84
N GLY A 129 6.48 -8.35 -2.16
CA GLY A 129 6.06 -9.72 -1.92
C GLY A 129 5.73 -10.45 -3.22
N SER A 130 5.26 -11.69 -3.10
CA SER A 130 4.89 -12.55 -4.22
C SER A 130 3.64 -12.06 -4.96
N TYR A 131 2.80 -11.25 -4.30
CA TYR A 131 1.56 -10.69 -4.85
C TYR A 131 1.15 -9.44 -4.05
N ILE A 132 0.78 -8.35 -4.73
CA ILE A 132 0.07 -7.22 -4.11
C ILE A 132 -1.39 -7.37 -4.49
N ASP A 133 -2.30 -7.34 -3.50
CA ASP A 133 -3.71 -7.20 -3.79
C ASP A 133 -4.00 -5.79 -4.33
N LEU A 134 -4.35 -5.72 -5.61
CA LEU A 134 -4.57 -4.47 -6.33
C LEU A 134 -5.78 -3.70 -5.77
N GLU A 135 -6.84 -4.40 -5.37
CA GLU A 135 -8.02 -3.76 -4.79
C GLU A 135 -7.67 -3.12 -3.45
N LYS A 136 -6.88 -3.81 -2.62
CA LYS A 136 -6.41 -3.27 -1.33
C LYS A 136 -5.42 -2.12 -1.53
N ALA A 137 -4.55 -2.18 -2.53
CA ALA A 137 -3.65 -1.07 -2.88
C ALA A 137 -4.42 0.18 -3.33
N MET A 138 -5.48 0.04 -4.13
CA MET A 138 -6.36 1.15 -4.51
C MET A 138 -7.16 1.67 -3.31
N THR A 139 -7.61 0.79 -2.42
CA THR A 139 -8.37 1.13 -1.21
C THR A 139 -7.59 2.04 -0.26
N ILE A 140 -6.28 1.85 -0.12
CA ILE A 140 -5.43 2.74 0.68
C ILE A 140 -4.95 3.98 -0.10
N GLY A 141 -5.26 4.07 -1.40
CA GLY A 141 -4.79 5.13 -2.27
C GLY A 141 -3.30 5.06 -2.58
N LEU A 142 -2.71 3.85 -2.62
CA LEU A 142 -1.35 3.63 -3.15
C LEU A 142 -1.36 3.69 -4.68
N LEU A 143 -2.41 3.14 -5.28
CA LEU A 143 -2.67 3.18 -6.72
C LEU A 143 -3.94 3.98 -6.98
N PRO A 144 -4.05 4.66 -8.13
CA PRO A 144 -5.33 5.21 -8.56
C PRO A 144 -6.33 4.09 -8.85
N GLU A 145 -7.63 4.39 -8.79
CA GLU A 145 -8.65 3.45 -9.25
C GLU A 145 -8.54 3.25 -10.76
N ILE A 146 -8.12 2.06 -11.17
CA ILE A 146 -8.04 1.63 -12.56
C ILE A 146 -8.60 0.21 -12.66
N ASP A 147 -8.81 -0.28 -13.88
CA ASP A 147 -9.07 -1.70 -14.11
C ASP A 147 -7.86 -2.52 -13.63
N PRO A 148 -8.04 -3.52 -12.74
CA PRO A 148 -6.97 -4.42 -12.34
C PRO A 148 -6.25 -5.10 -13.52
N ASP A 149 -6.95 -5.36 -14.63
CA ASP A 149 -6.36 -5.95 -15.85
C ASP A 149 -5.35 -5.02 -16.53
N CYS A 150 -5.41 -3.72 -16.24
CA CYS A 150 -4.44 -2.73 -16.71
C CYS A 150 -3.17 -2.67 -15.85
N VAL A 151 -3.09 -3.42 -14.75
CA VAL A 151 -1.93 -3.42 -13.83
C VAL A 151 -1.12 -4.71 -13.98
N THR A 152 0.17 -4.57 -14.30
CA THR A 152 1.09 -5.70 -14.45
C THR A 152 2.18 -5.66 -13.39
N PHE A 153 2.32 -6.74 -12.61
CA PHE A 153 3.43 -6.89 -11.67
C PHE A 153 4.58 -7.70 -12.31
N ILE A 154 5.76 -7.07 -12.42
CA ILE A 154 6.95 -7.69 -13.03
C ILE A 154 8.00 -8.16 -12.02
N GLY A 155 7.69 -8.07 -10.71
CA GLY A 155 8.61 -8.44 -9.64
C GLY A 155 9.86 -7.55 -9.61
N ASN A 156 11.04 -8.17 -9.41
CA ASN A 156 12.30 -7.44 -9.40
C ASN A 156 12.78 -7.10 -10.82
N GLY A 157 12.24 -6.00 -11.37
CA GLY A 157 12.59 -5.50 -12.71
C GLY A 157 14.08 -5.18 -12.88
N SER A 158 14.77 -4.74 -11.81
CA SER A 158 16.22 -4.47 -11.84
C SER A 158 17.02 -5.76 -12.09
N LEU A 159 16.78 -6.81 -11.32
CA LEU A 159 17.46 -8.09 -11.48
C LEU A 159 17.12 -8.75 -12.82
N MET A 160 15.85 -8.69 -13.23
CA MET A 160 15.40 -9.23 -14.51
C MET A 160 16.08 -8.51 -15.68
N GLY A 161 16.10 -7.17 -15.67
CA GLY A 161 16.77 -6.35 -16.67
C GLY A 161 18.29 -6.59 -16.74
N ALA A 162 18.94 -6.74 -15.58
CA ALA A 162 20.36 -7.08 -15.51
C ALA A 162 20.67 -8.46 -16.12
N ARG A 163 19.83 -9.47 -15.82
CA ARG A 163 19.95 -10.81 -16.41
C ARG A 163 19.76 -10.78 -17.93
N MET A 164 18.72 -10.12 -18.42
CA MET A 164 18.44 -9.97 -19.85
C MET A 164 19.60 -9.29 -20.59
N SER A 165 20.09 -8.19 -20.02
CA SER A 165 21.23 -7.44 -20.54
C SER A 165 22.51 -8.25 -20.51
N SER A 166 22.70 -9.13 -19.54
CA SER A 166 23.90 -9.99 -19.45
C SER A 166 24.00 -11.01 -20.60
N LEU A 167 22.86 -11.45 -21.12
CA LEU A 167 22.78 -12.50 -22.14
C LEU A 167 22.62 -11.97 -23.56
N THR A 168 22.22 -10.70 -23.75
CA THR A 168 21.85 -10.16 -25.07
C THR A 168 22.45 -8.77 -25.33
N ASN A 169 23.37 -8.68 -26.30
CA ASN A 169 23.98 -7.41 -26.71
C ASN A 169 22.99 -6.41 -27.31
N ARG A 170 21.92 -6.88 -27.97
CA ARG A 170 20.85 -6.00 -28.48
C ARG A 170 20.16 -5.26 -27.33
N ILE A 171 19.76 -5.98 -26.28
CA ILE A 171 19.09 -5.41 -25.10
C ILE A 171 19.99 -4.36 -24.43
N ARG A 172 21.30 -4.58 -24.35
CA ARG A 172 22.24 -3.56 -23.83
C ARG A 172 22.18 -2.26 -24.64
N LYS A 173 22.11 -2.34 -25.97
CA LYS A 173 21.97 -1.16 -26.83
C LYS A 173 20.63 -0.47 -26.61
N ASP A 174 19.56 -1.24 -26.52
CA ASP A 174 18.21 -0.72 -26.27
C ASP A 174 18.15 0.05 -24.93
N VAL A 175 18.77 -0.49 -23.87
CA VAL A 175 18.87 0.19 -22.56
C VAL A 175 19.58 1.54 -22.69
N VAL A 176 20.71 1.61 -23.39
CA VAL A 176 21.43 2.88 -23.62
C VAL A 176 20.54 3.88 -24.36
N GLU A 177 19.82 3.46 -25.38
CA GLU A 177 18.92 4.33 -26.14
C GLU A 177 17.72 4.81 -25.30
N VAL A 178 17.18 3.96 -24.41
CA VAL A 178 16.14 4.38 -23.45
C VAL A 178 16.69 5.43 -22.49
N THR A 179 17.87 5.20 -21.90
CA THR A 179 18.44 6.17 -20.94
C THR A 179 18.67 7.55 -21.53
N LYS A 180 19.01 7.65 -22.82
CA LYS A 180 19.16 8.93 -23.53
C LYS A 180 17.84 9.67 -23.75
N LYS A 181 16.71 8.96 -23.72
CA LYS A 181 15.36 9.51 -23.92
C LYS A 181 14.65 9.85 -22.61
N MET A 182 15.20 9.44 -21.47
CA MET A 182 14.62 9.73 -20.16
C MET A 182 14.92 11.17 -19.76
N THR A 183 13.88 11.94 -19.51
CA THR A 183 13.97 13.25 -18.87
C THR A 183 13.72 13.07 -17.38
N ASN A 184 14.67 13.49 -16.54
CA ASN A 184 14.47 13.50 -15.10
C ASN A 184 13.60 14.69 -14.70
N PHE A 185 12.66 14.45 -13.78
CA PHE A 185 11.78 15.46 -13.24
C PHE A 185 12.03 15.58 -11.74
N GLU A 186 12.39 16.79 -11.28
CA GLU A 186 12.74 17.05 -9.89
C GLU A 186 11.50 17.51 -9.12
N LEU A 187 10.82 16.56 -8.47
CA LEU A 187 9.60 16.82 -7.70
C LEU A 187 9.82 17.80 -6.53
N SER A 188 11.03 17.89 -6.00
CA SER A 188 11.33 18.79 -4.89
C SER A 188 11.30 20.28 -5.27
N GLU A 189 11.45 20.59 -6.55
CA GLU A 189 11.37 21.96 -7.08
C GLU A 189 9.95 22.33 -7.57
N THR A 190 9.03 21.36 -7.59
CA THR A 190 7.65 21.55 -8.07
C THR A 190 6.75 22.00 -6.92
N PRO A 191 6.20 23.25 -6.96
CA PRO A 191 5.41 23.76 -5.84
C PRO A 191 4.16 22.92 -5.52
N SER A 192 3.52 22.34 -6.54
CA SER A 192 2.31 21.52 -6.40
C SER A 192 2.56 20.16 -5.73
N TYR A 193 3.81 19.67 -5.70
CA TYR A 193 4.11 18.36 -5.14
C TYR A 193 3.74 18.27 -3.66
N MET A 194 4.06 19.30 -2.88
CA MET A 194 3.78 19.29 -1.43
C MET A 194 2.28 19.36 -1.16
N ASP A 195 1.52 20.11 -1.95
CA ASP A 195 0.06 20.16 -1.85
C ASP A 195 -0.56 18.79 -2.19
N ASN A 196 -0.12 18.17 -3.28
CA ASN A 196 -0.52 16.83 -3.68
C ASN A 196 -0.13 15.77 -2.63
N TYR A 197 1.06 15.89 -2.02
CA TYR A 197 1.53 14.99 -0.98
C TYR A 197 0.67 15.10 0.28
N VAL A 198 0.38 16.33 0.75
CA VAL A 198 -0.49 16.55 1.90
C VAL A 198 -1.90 16.03 1.65
N ALA A 199 -2.43 16.22 0.45
CA ALA A 199 -3.74 15.67 0.07
C ALA A 199 -3.74 14.12 0.02
N ALA A 200 -2.60 13.51 -0.30
CA ALA A 200 -2.43 12.07 -0.33
C ALA A 200 -2.11 11.43 1.03
N MET A 201 -1.93 12.20 2.11
CA MET A 201 -1.67 11.69 3.48
C MET A 201 -2.93 11.21 4.24
N PHE A 202 -3.97 10.79 3.52
CA PHE A 202 -5.21 10.24 4.07
C PHE A 202 -5.57 8.94 3.36
N LEU A 203 -6.38 8.08 3.95
CA LEU A 203 -6.89 6.86 3.30
C LEU A 203 -8.26 7.14 2.65
N PRO A 204 -8.44 6.89 1.33
CA PRO A 204 -7.39 6.76 0.31
C PRO A 204 -6.75 8.10 -0.08
N HIS A 205 -7.45 9.22 0.12
CA HIS A 205 -7.05 10.58 -0.23
C HIS A 205 -7.97 11.58 0.49
N THR A 206 -7.58 12.85 0.62
CA THR A 206 -8.48 13.91 1.14
C THR A 206 -9.73 14.08 0.28
N GLU A 207 -9.61 13.80 -1.01
CA GLU A 207 -10.68 13.91 -2.01
C GLU A 207 -11.16 12.51 -2.40
N ILE A 208 -12.20 12.03 -1.71
CA ILE A 208 -12.75 10.69 -1.94
C ILE A 208 -13.34 10.53 -3.36
N GLU A 209 -13.69 11.61 -4.05
CA GLU A 209 -14.19 11.58 -5.44
C GLU A 209 -13.16 11.03 -6.44
N LYS A 210 -11.87 11.05 -6.10
CA LYS A 210 -10.81 10.41 -6.91
C LYS A 210 -10.86 8.87 -6.83
N PHE A 211 -11.67 8.32 -5.91
CA PHE A 211 -11.84 6.89 -5.65
C PHE A 211 -13.33 6.50 -5.65
N PRO A 212 -14.03 6.65 -6.79
CA PRO A 212 -15.49 6.49 -6.87
C PRO A 212 -15.98 5.08 -6.53
N LYS A 213 -15.24 4.01 -6.88
CA LYS A 213 -15.62 2.63 -6.56
C LYS A 213 -15.56 2.40 -5.05
N LEU A 214 -14.48 2.83 -4.40
CA LEU A 214 -14.34 2.74 -2.95
C LEU A 214 -15.41 3.56 -2.23
N LYS A 215 -15.64 4.80 -2.66
CA LYS A 215 -16.70 5.65 -2.09
C LYS A 215 -18.04 4.92 -2.08
N LYS A 216 -18.41 4.31 -3.20
CA LYS A 216 -19.65 3.53 -3.32
C LYS A 216 -19.65 2.30 -2.41
N ARG A 217 -18.53 1.61 -2.21
CA ARG A 217 -18.47 0.48 -1.25
C ARG A 217 -18.69 0.95 0.19
N MET A 218 -18.05 2.06 0.58
CA MET A 218 -18.17 2.62 1.93
C MET A 218 -19.56 3.17 2.23
N GLU A 219 -20.29 3.69 1.24
CA GLU A 219 -21.68 4.16 1.42
C GLU A 219 -22.70 3.01 1.58
N ASN A 220 -22.34 1.79 1.16
CA ASN A 220 -23.20 0.61 1.23
C ASN A 220 -22.90 -0.31 2.43
N THR A 221 -21.95 0.07 3.28
CA THR A 221 -21.53 -0.68 4.49
C THR A 221 -22.14 -0.05 5.72
#